data_AF-A0AAW0CAD2-F1
#
_entry.id   AF-A0AAW0CAD2-F1
#
_cell.length_a   1.000
_cell.length_b   1.000
_cell.length_c   1.000
_cell.angle_alpha   90.00
_cell.angle_beta   90.00
_cell.angle_gamma   90.00
#
_symmetry.space_group_name_H-M   'P 1'
#
loop_
_entity.id
_entity.type
_entity.pdbx_description
1 polymer ?
#
loop_
_entity_poly.entity_id
_entity_poly.type
_entity_poly.pdbx_seq_one_letter_code
_entity_poly.pdbx_strand_id
1 'polypeptide(L)'
;MRFVHGALASSTGASTVPTLYLLEEVIDQSKEGAFRKYINNASAAVLDLKNPEDRHRAEFLAFCQHYQLIKTHGTLFVSDYQGGESLLTDPQIISSP
;
A
#
# COMPACT_ATOMS: atom_id res chain seq x y z
N MET A 1 5.64 3.84 9.00
CA MET A 1 4.56 4.04 8.01
C MET A 1 3.34 3.25 8.45
N ARG A 2 2.13 3.68 8.08
CA ARG A 2 0.87 2.95 8.32
C ARG A 2 0.00 2.95 7.08
N PHE A 3 -0.94 2.03 6.99
CA PHE A 3 -1.98 2.09 5.96
C PHE A 3 -3.03 3.17 6.31
N VAL A 4 -3.61 3.78 5.28
CA VAL A 4 -4.75 4.68 5.40
C VAL A 4 -5.96 3.92 5.94
N HIS A 5 -6.87 4.64 6.60
CA HIS A 5 -8.17 4.07 6.93
C HIS A 5 -9.00 3.92 5.65
N GLY A 6 -9.61 2.74 5.50
CA GLY A 6 -10.56 2.45 4.43
C GLY A 6 -11.99 2.36 4.96
N ALA A 7 -12.97 2.70 4.13
CA ALA A 7 -14.39 2.54 4.44
C ALA A 7 -15.18 2.11 3.20
N LEU A 8 -16.27 1.38 3.39
CA LEU A 8 -17.22 1.04 2.33
C LEU A 8 -18.38 2.04 2.37
N ALA A 9 -18.65 2.72 1.27
CA ALA A 9 -19.81 3.58 1.10
C ALA A 9 -20.80 2.95 0.12
N SER A 10 -22.09 3.16 0.37
CA SER A 10 -23.19 2.68 -0.48
C SER A 10 -24.04 3.86 -0.92
N SER A 11 -24.36 3.94 -2.22
CA SER A 11 -25.29 4.97 -2.72
C SER A 11 -26.73 4.59 -2.41
N THR A 12 -27.48 5.53 -1.83
CA THR A 12 -28.89 5.35 -1.43
C THR A 12 -29.87 5.97 -2.44
N GLY A 13 -29.48 6.09 -3.72
CA GLY A 13 -30.29 6.68 -4.78
C GLY A 13 -31.45 5.80 -5.25
N ALA A 14 -32.26 6.29 -6.20
CA ALA A 14 -33.45 5.60 -6.73
C ALA A 14 -33.19 4.30 -7.53
N SER A 15 -31.93 3.86 -7.64
CA SER A 15 -31.57 2.57 -8.25
C SER A 15 -31.96 1.42 -7.33
N THR A 16 -32.47 0.33 -7.90
CA THR A 16 -32.77 -0.91 -7.16
C THR A 16 -31.50 -1.67 -6.75
N VAL A 17 -30.35 -1.34 -7.36
CA VAL A 17 -29.04 -1.91 -7.02
C VAL A 17 -28.15 -0.78 -6.49
N PRO A 18 -27.65 -0.87 -5.24
CA PRO A 18 -26.76 0.13 -4.67
C PRO A 18 -25.39 0.07 -5.35
N THR A 19 -24.82 1.24 -5.66
CA THR A 19 -23.41 1.32 -6.04
C THR A 19 -22.57 1.35 -4.77
N LEU A 20 -21.56 0.49 -4.70
CA LEU A 20 -20.59 0.47 -3.61
C LEU A 20 -19.30 1.18 -4.02
N TYR A 21 -18.72 1.92 -3.09
CA TYR A 21 -17.46 2.64 -3.24
C TYR A 21 -16.53 2.27 -2.10
N LEU A 22 -15.24 2.08 -2.41
CA LEU A 22 -14.19 2.09 -1.41
C LEU A 22 -13.73 3.55 -1.22
N LEU A 23 -13.79 4.03 0.01
CA LEU A 23 -13.29 5.34 0.42
C LEU A 23 -12.01 5.15 1.23
N GLU A 24 -11.07 6.08 1.10
CA GLU A 24 -9.79 6.08 1.82
C GLU A 24 -9.47 7.47 2.37
N GLU A 25 -8.62 7.56 3.40
CA GLU A 25 -8.05 8.85 3.80
C GLU A 25 -7.30 9.50 2.63
N VAL A 26 -7.53 10.80 2.43
CA VAL A 26 -6.80 11.55 1.41
C VAL A 26 -5.35 11.73 1.85
N ILE A 27 -4.42 11.25 1.03
CA ILE A 27 -2.98 11.52 1.19
C ILE A 27 -2.69 12.93 0.66
N ASP A 28 -2.60 13.89 1.58
CA ASP A 28 -2.32 15.30 1.28
C ASP A 28 -0.86 15.49 0.85
N GLN A 29 -0.63 15.71 -0.47
CA GLN A 29 0.72 15.83 -1.03
C GLN A 29 1.55 16.96 -0.42
N SER A 30 0.91 17.99 0.14
CA SER A 30 1.62 19.09 0.81
C SER A 30 2.26 18.66 2.13
N LYS A 31 1.80 17.54 2.71
CA LYS A 31 2.27 16.98 3.99
C LYS A 31 3.01 15.65 3.82
N GLU A 32 2.59 14.86 2.84
CA GLU A 32 3.06 13.48 2.62
C GLU A 32 3.97 13.35 1.38
N GLY A 33 4.21 14.45 0.66
CA GLY A 33 4.93 14.46 -0.61
C GLY A 33 4.12 13.88 -1.78
N ALA A 34 4.72 13.87 -2.98
CA ALA A 34 4.10 13.35 -4.20
C ALA A 34 3.85 11.84 -4.14
N PHE A 35 2.68 11.32 -4.51
CA PHE A 35 2.43 9.87 -4.45
C PHE A 35 3.51 9.04 -5.17
N ARG A 36 4.00 7.96 -4.54
CA ARG A 36 5.02 7.08 -5.11
C ARG A 36 4.75 5.61 -4.83
N LYS A 37 5.23 4.77 -5.73
CA LYS A 37 5.27 3.32 -5.58
C LYS A 37 6.67 2.93 -5.12
N TYR A 38 6.77 2.20 -4.02
CA TYR A 38 8.06 1.79 -3.44
C TYR A 38 8.47 0.39 -3.93
N ILE A 39 7.51 -0.53 -3.99
CA ILE A 39 7.69 -1.93 -4.38
C ILE A 39 6.50 -2.32 -5.26
N ASN A 40 6.74 -3.14 -6.28
CA ASN A 40 5.67 -3.69 -7.11
C ASN A 40 5.25 -5.08 -6.61
N ASN A 41 4.05 -5.51 -6.96
CA ASN A 41 3.53 -6.82 -6.62
C ASN A 41 4.18 -8.02 -7.35
N ALA A 42 4.99 -7.78 -8.38
CA ALA A 42 5.62 -8.84 -9.19
C ALA A 42 7.04 -9.21 -8.72
N SER A 43 7.66 -8.37 -7.89
CA SER A 43 9.04 -8.52 -7.45
C SER A 43 9.28 -7.77 -6.14
N ALA A 44 10.05 -8.40 -5.24
CA ALA A 44 10.50 -7.76 -4.00
C ALA A 44 11.62 -6.71 -4.22
N ALA A 45 12.03 -6.47 -5.47
CA ALA A 45 13.03 -5.46 -5.79
C ALA A 45 12.48 -4.05 -5.55
N VAL A 46 13.27 -3.24 -4.85
CA VAL A 46 13.03 -1.80 -4.67
C VAL A 46 13.05 -1.11 -6.04
N LEU A 47 12.06 -0.24 -6.29
CA LEU A 47 12.02 0.56 -7.51
C LEU A 47 13.13 1.62 -7.53
N ASP A 48 13.50 2.06 -8.74
CA ASP A 48 14.52 3.10 -8.92
C ASP A 48 13.99 4.48 -8.48
N LEU A 49 14.23 4.80 -7.22
CA LEU A 49 13.80 6.03 -6.57
C LEU A 49 14.97 7.03 -6.51
N LYS A 50 14.78 8.21 -7.13
CA LYS A 50 15.81 9.26 -7.21
C LYS A 50 16.09 9.92 -5.86
N ASN A 51 15.10 9.98 -4.97
CA ASN A 51 15.24 10.55 -3.64
C ASN A 51 15.83 9.50 -2.68
N PRO A 52 16.98 9.78 -2.03
CA PRO A 52 17.61 8.86 -1.07
C PRO A 52 16.69 8.44 0.08
N GLU A 53 15.82 9.32 0.57
CA GLU A 53 14.90 8.97 1.66
C GLU A 53 13.80 8.03 1.18
N ASP A 54 13.26 8.25 -0.03
CA ASP A 54 12.27 7.34 -0.62
C ASP A 54 12.88 5.96 -0.86
N ARG A 55 14.15 5.91 -1.29
CA ARG A 55 14.90 4.66 -1.40
C ARG A 55 15.03 3.96 -0.05
N HIS A 56 15.39 4.70 1.00
CA HIS A 56 15.48 4.15 2.35
C HIS A 56 14.13 3.59 2.84
N ARG A 57 13.03 4.30 2.59
CA ARG A 57 11.66 3.81 2.87
C ARG A 57 11.37 2.52 2.10
N ALA A 58 11.71 2.46 0.81
CA ALA A 58 11.50 1.26 0.01
C ALA A 58 12.32 0.06 0.50
N GLU A 59 13.58 0.25 0.87
CA GLU A 59 14.42 -0.81 1.45
C GLU A 59 13.85 -1.33 2.77
N PHE A 60 13.37 -0.43 3.64
CA PHE A 60 12.69 -0.81 4.87
C PHE A 60 11.40 -1.62 4.59
N LEU A 61 10.60 -1.22 3.61
CA LEU A 61 9.37 -1.93 3.22
C LEU A 61 9.69 -3.31 2.60
N ALA A 62 10.77 -3.44 1.85
CA ALA A 62 11.23 -4.71 1.30
C ALA A 62 11.69 -5.64 2.42
N PHE A 63 12.39 -5.10 3.42
CA PHE A 63 12.71 -5.82 4.65
C PHE A 63 11.44 -6.29 5.37
N CYS A 64 10.43 -5.43 5.53
CA CYS A 64 9.15 -5.81 6.13
C CYS A 64 8.46 -6.96 5.36
N GLN A 65 8.41 -6.89 4.03
CA GLN A 65 7.87 -7.95 3.18
C GLN A 65 8.57 -9.28 3.44
N HIS A 66 9.91 -9.28 3.43
CA HIS A 66 10.71 -10.48 3.68
C HIS A 66 10.50 -11.03 5.10
N TYR A 67 10.48 -10.14 6.10
CA TYR A 67 10.27 -10.53 7.49
C TYR A 67 8.87 -11.10 7.72
N GLN A 68 7.84 -10.54 7.10
CA GLN A 68 6.47 -11.08 7.13
C GLN A 68 6.44 -12.50 6.59
N LEU A 69 7.06 -12.76 5.42
CA LEU A 69 7.15 -14.11 4.86
C LEU A 69 7.78 -15.10 5.83
N ILE A 70 8.87 -14.72 6.52
CA ILE A 70 9.49 -15.58 7.55
C ILE A 70 8.53 -15.83 8.72
N LYS A 71 7.88 -14.77 9.24
CA LYS A 71 7.00 -14.86 10.40
C LYS A 71 5.71 -15.60 10.15
N THR A 72 5.25 -15.63 8.91
CA THR A 72 4.08 -16.39 8.47
C THR A 72 4.47 -17.78 7.96
N HIS A 73 5.71 -18.23 8.19
CA HIS A 73 6.20 -19.54 7.75
C HIS A 73 6.07 -19.77 6.24
N GLY A 74 6.30 -18.71 5.46
CA GLY A 74 6.25 -18.76 4.01
C GLY A 74 4.85 -18.65 3.42
N THR A 75 3.82 -18.35 4.22
CA THR A 75 2.43 -18.43 3.73
C THR A 75 1.87 -17.10 3.23
N LEU A 76 2.30 -15.97 3.82
CA LEU A 76 1.68 -14.66 3.60
C LEU A 76 2.69 -13.52 3.70
N PHE A 77 2.57 -12.52 2.83
CA PHE A 77 3.21 -11.22 3.01
C PHE A 77 2.43 -10.11 2.33
N VAL A 78 2.71 -8.87 2.72
CA VAL A 78 2.17 -7.68 2.07
C VAL A 78 3.17 -7.18 1.03
N SER A 79 2.66 -6.85 -0.15
CA SER A 79 3.39 -6.28 -1.29
C SER A 79 2.67 -5.05 -1.83
N ASP A 80 3.14 -4.55 -2.97
CA ASP A 80 2.61 -3.37 -3.66
C ASP A 80 2.59 -2.09 -2.80
N TYR A 81 3.62 -1.91 -1.97
CA TYR A 81 3.69 -0.74 -1.10
C TYR A 81 3.77 0.57 -1.92
N GLN A 82 2.77 1.43 -1.74
CA GLN A 82 2.63 2.71 -2.42
C GLN A 82 1.90 3.74 -1.54
N GLY A 83 2.15 5.03 -1.77
CA GLY A 83 1.56 6.11 -1.00
C GLY A 83 2.44 7.36 -0.87
N GLY A 84 2.34 8.00 0.29
CA GLY A 84 3.17 9.12 0.72
C GLY A 84 4.40 8.70 1.51
N GLU A 85 4.97 9.64 2.26
CA GLU A 85 6.15 9.42 3.11
C GLU A 85 5.85 8.59 4.35
N SER A 86 4.66 8.73 4.92
CA SER A 86 4.26 8.07 6.16
C SER A 86 2.98 7.23 6.01
N LEU A 87 2.12 7.59 5.05
CA LEU A 87 0.87 6.92 4.73
C LEU A 87 0.98 6.03 3.50
N LEU A 88 0.53 4.78 3.62
CA LEU A 88 0.46 3.78 2.56
C LEU A 88 -0.99 3.50 2.20
N THR A 89 -1.25 3.11 0.96
CA THR A 89 -2.59 2.71 0.51
C THR A 89 -2.53 1.55 -0.48
N ASP A 90 -3.68 0.94 -0.73
CA ASP A 90 -3.91 -0.08 -1.75
C ASP A 90 -2.83 -1.20 -1.77
N PRO A 91 -2.59 -1.90 -0.64
CA PRO A 91 -1.65 -3.00 -0.61
C PRO A 91 -2.20 -4.25 -1.28
N GLN A 92 -1.30 -5.13 -1.75
CA GLN A 92 -1.65 -6.48 -2.16
C GLN A 92 -1.12 -7.49 -1.14
N ILE A 93 -2.00 -8.31 -0.57
CA ILE A 93 -1.59 -9.49 0.20
C ILE A 93 -1.33 -10.64 -0.79
N ILE A 94 -0.15 -11.24 -0.72
CA ILE A 94 0.21 -12.44 -1.46
C ILE A 94 0.15 -13.63 -0.50
N SER A 95 -0.59 -14.66 -0.92
CA SER A 95 -0.73 -15.93 -0.20
C SER A 95 -0.24 -17.09 -1.06
N SER A 96 0.34 -18.11 -0.43
CA SER A 96 0.95 -19.25 -1.13
C SER A 96 1.95 -18.82 -2.22
N PRO A 97 2.94 -17.99 -1.86
CA PRO A 97 3.92 -17.40 -2.79
C PRO A 97 4.91 -18.39 -3.39
#